data_AF-A0A1X2DH24-F1
#
_entry.id   AF-A0A1X2DH24-F1
#
_cell.length_a   1.000
_cell.length_b   1.000
_cell.length_c   1.000
_cell.angle_alpha   90.00
_cell.angle_beta   90.00
_cell.angle_gamma   90.00
#
_symmetry.space_group_name_H-M   'P 1'
#
loop_
_entity.id
_entity.type
_entity.pdbx_description
1 polymer ?
#
loop_
_entity_poly.entity_id
_entity_poly.type
_entity_poly.pdbx_seq_one_letter_code
_entity_poly.pdbx_strand_id
1 'polypeptide(L)' 'MAVAIQIKDVPEEVRDAVAARAAARGQTTQVYLRALLQREFRAERNKQLLESLAGRRSLDLSAEEVVREIRRGREDDD' A
#
# COMPACT_ATOMS: atom_id res chain seq x y z
N MET A 1 17.44 -0.82 3.40
CA MET A 1 18.31 -0.38 2.29
C MET A 1 17.47 0.32 1.23
N ALA A 2 17.89 1.49 0.74
CA ALA A 2 17.19 2.18 -0.35
C ALA A 2 17.71 1.63 -1.69
N VAL A 3 16.79 1.23 -2.57
CA VAL A 3 17.10 0.76 -3.93
C VAL A 3 16.67 1.84 -4.91
N ALA A 4 17.58 2.27 -5.78
CA ALA A 4 17.27 3.21 -6.85
C ALA A 4 16.69 2.48 -8.06
N ILE A 5 15.61 3.01 -8.63
CA ILE A 5 14.97 2.48 -9.84
C ILE A 5 15.10 3.53 -10.94
N GLN A 6 15.67 3.13 -12.08
CA GLN A 6 15.70 3.96 -13.28
C GLN A 6 14.69 3.40 -14.28
N ILE A 7 13.74 4.23 -14.69
CA ILE A 7 12.75 3.89 -15.71
C ILE A 7 13.24 4.47 -17.04
N LYS A 8 13.44 3.62 -18.04
CA LYS A 8 13.90 4.00 -19.38
C LYS A 8 12.73 4.07 -20.35
N ASP A 9 12.95 4.76 -21.47
CA ASP A 9 12.03 4.80 -22.61
C ASP A 9 10.62 5.33 -22.25
N VAL A 10 10.55 6.28 -21.32
CA VAL A 10 9.30 6.95 -20.96
C VAL A 10 8.98 8.01 -22.02
N PRO A 11 7.82 7.94 -22.69
CA PRO A 11 7.41 8.98 -23.62
C PRO A 11 7.35 10.35 -22.95
N GLU A 12 7.75 11.38 -23.67
CA GLU A 12 7.83 12.75 -23.14
C GLU A 12 6.49 13.24 -22.58
N GLU A 13 5.39 12.95 -23.29
CA GLU A 13 4.02 13.25 -22.87
C GLU A 13 3.67 12.64 -21.50
N VAL A 14 4.13 11.40 -21.24
CA VAL A 14 3.88 10.71 -19.97
C VAL A 14 4.70 11.35 -18.85
N ARG A 15 5.99 11.65 -19.12
CA ARG A 15 6.86 12.36 -18.16
C ARG A 15 6.24 13.70 -17.76
N ASP A 16 5.77 14.47 -18.73
CA ASP A 16 5.23 15.81 -18.52
C ASP A 16 3.89 15.77 -17.78
N ALA A 17 3.03 14.80 -18.11
CA ALA A 17 1.79 14.58 -17.36
C ALA A 17 2.06 14.20 -15.89
N VAL A 18 3.09 13.39 -15.61
CA VAL A 18 3.48 13.04 -14.24
C VAL A 18 4.06 14.26 -13.51
N ALA A 19 4.91 15.04 -14.17
CA ALA A 19 5.48 16.26 -13.60
C ALA A 19 4.39 17.30 -13.27
N ALA A 20 3.44 17.52 -14.17
CA ALA A 20 2.31 18.43 -13.94
C ALA A 20 1.45 17.99 -12.74
N ARG A 21 1.16 16.69 -12.62
CA ARG A 21 0.42 16.14 -11.46
C ARG A 21 1.21 16.25 -10.16
N ALA A 22 2.53 16.11 -10.20
CA ALA A 22 3.38 16.29 -9.04
C ALA A 22 3.39 17.76 -8.59
N ALA A 23 3.56 18.70 -9.53
CA ALA A 23 3.51 20.13 -9.28
C ALA A 23 2.16 20.60 -8.70
N ALA A 24 1.05 20.09 -9.23
CA ALA A 24 -0.30 20.36 -8.70
C ALA A 24 -0.48 19.90 -7.24
N ARG A 25 0.35 18.98 -6.75
CA ARG A 25 0.36 18.48 -5.37
C ARG A 25 1.48 19.08 -4.52
N GLY A 26 2.25 20.04 -5.05
CA GLY A 26 3.41 20.63 -4.37
C GLY A 26 4.55 19.63 -4.14
N GLN A 27 4.64 18.59 -4.98
CA GLN A 27 5.61 17.49 -4.85
C GLN A 27 6.59 17.48 -6.02
N THR A 28 7.80 16.98 -5.78
CA THR A 28 8.71 16.65 -6.87
C THR A 28 8.22 15.41 -7.62
N THR A 29 8.55 15.31 -8.91
CA THR A 29 8.17 14.18 -9.77
C THR A 29 8.62 12.84 -9.19
N GLN A 30 9.82 12.76 -8.63
CA GLN A 30 10.33 11.54 -7.97
C GLN A 30 9.50 11.15 -6.74
N VAL A 31 9.15 12.10 -5.87
CA VAL A 31 8.35 11.84 -4.67
C VAL A 31 6.96 11.34 -5.06
N TYR A 32 6.35 11.99 -6.05
CA TYR A 32 5.06 11.60 -6.60
C TYR A 32 5.10 10.19 -7.20
N LEU A 33 6.09 9.90 -8.04
CA LEU A 33 6.24 8.60 -8.69
C LEU A 33 6.49 7.48 -7.67
N ARG A 34 7.30 7.73 -6.63
CA ARG A 34 7.49 6.79 -5.53
C ARG A 34 6.17 6.50 -4.81
N ALA A 35 5.38 7.53 -4.50
CA ALA A 35 4.08 7.37 -3.86
C ALA A 35 3.11 6.59 -4.76
N LEU A 36 3.16 6.82 -6.07
CA LEU A 36 2.39 6.08 -7.06
C LEU A 36 2.75 4.58 -7.01
N LEU A 37 4.02 4.23 -7.11
CA LEU A 37 4.50 2.84 -7.05
C LEU A 37 4.13 2.15 -5.72
N GLN A 38 4.25 2.85 -4.59
CA GLN A 38 3.86 2.31 -3.29
C GLN A 38 2.35 2.05 -3.19
N ARG A 39 1.54 2.92 -3.79
CA ARG A 39 0.09 2.75 -3.80
C ARG A 39 -0.31 1.55 -4.64
N GLU A 40 0.26 1.40 -5.84
CA GLU A 40 0.00 0.24 -6.71
C GLU A 40 0.42 -1.07 -6.03
N PHE A 41 1.61 -1.11 -5.40
CA PHE A 41 2.06 -2.28 -4.65
C PHE A 41 1.11 -2.65 -3.51
N ARG A 42 0.62 -1.67 -2.76
CA ARG A 42 -0.35 -1.90 -1.68
C ARG A 42 -1.70 -2.39 -2.22
N ALA A 43 -2.18 -1.82 -3.32
CA ALA A 43 -3.43 -2.23 -3.94
C ALA A 43 -3.37 -3.70 -4.39
N GLU A 44 -2.30 -4.08 -5.10
CA GLU A 44 -2.10 -5.45 -5.56
C GLU A 44 -1.94 -6.43 -4.38
N ARG A 45 -1.14 -6.07 -3.36
CA ARG A 45 -1.01 -6.89 -2.14
C ARG A 45 -2.35 -7.08 -1.44
N ASN A 46 -3.13 -6.01 -1.28
CA ASN A 46 -4.43 -6.08 -0.62
C ASN A 46 -5.40 -6.95 -1.43
N LYS A 47 -5.39 -6.84 -2.76
CA LYS A 47 -6.18 -7.69 -3.64
C LYS A 47 -5.82 -9.17 -3.47
N GLN A 48 -4.53 -9.51 -3.47
CA GLN A 48 -4.07 -10.89 -3.26
C GLN A 48 -4.45 -11.42 -1.87
N LEU A 49 -4.33 -10.59 -0.83
CA LEU A 49 -4.82 -10.93 0.52
C LEU A 49 -6.32 -11.22 0.50
N LEU A 50 -7.12 -10.31 -0.07
CA LEU A 50 -8.57 -10.49 -0.21
C LEU A 50 -8.94 -11.76 -1.00
N GLU A 51 -8.25 -12.04 -2.11
CA GLU A 51 -8.46 -13.26 -2.91
C GLU A 51 -8.11 -14.52 -2.11
N SER A 52 -6.99 -14.51 -1.37
CA SER A 52 -6.62 -15.64 -0.49
C SER A 52 -7.60 -15.86 0.67
N LEU A 53 -8.29 -14.81 1.11
CA LEU A 53 -9.31 -14.86 2.15
C LEU A 53 -10.70 -15.17 1.59
N ALA A 54 -10.98 -14.87 0.31
CA ALA A 54 -12.27 -15.12 -0.33
C ALA A 54 -12.62 -16.63 -0.40
N GLY A 55 -11.62 -17.51 -0.34
CA GLY A 55 -11.80 -18.96 -0.17
C GLY A 55 -12.15 -19.41 1.26
N ARG A 56 -12.05 -18.53 2.26
CA ARG A 56 -12.36 -18.81 3.67
C ARG A 56 -13.72 -18.19 3.99
N ARG A 57 -14.79 -18.99 3.87
CA ARG A 57 -16.19 -18.56 4.06
C ARG A 57 -16.52 -18.15 5.51
N SER A 58 -15.66 -18.43 6.47
CA SER A 58 -15.66 -17.82 7.79
C SER A 58 -14.22 -17.85 8.30
N LEU A 59 -13.75 -16.73 8.87
CA LEU A 59 -12.84 -16.85 9.99
C LEU A 59 -13.76 -17.26 11.14
N ASP A 60 -13.60 -18.46 11.69
CA ASP A 60 -14.31 -18.92 12.91
C ASP A 60 -13.83 -18.15 14.16
N LEU A 61 -13.56 -16.84 14.00
CA LEU A 61 -13.20 -15.93 15.07
C LEU A 61 -14.50 -15.47 15.72
N SER A 62 -14.76 -15.97 16.92
CA SER A 62 -15.86 -15.49 17.72
C SER A 62 -15.58 -14.06 18.21
N ALA A 63 -16.62 -13.29 18.52
CA ALA A 63 -16.47 -11.96 19.10
C ALA A 63 -15.65 -12.00 20.43
N GLU A 64 -15.75 -13.11 21.18
CA GLU A 64 -15.00 -13.33 22.41
C GLU A 64 -13.49 -13.50 22.16
N GLU A 65 -13.13 -14.13 21.04
CA GLU A 65 -11.74 -14.33 20.65
C GLU A 65 -11.07 -13.02 20.21
N VAL A 66 -11.80 -12.16 19.49
CA VAL A 66 -11.34 -10.81 19.15
C VAL A 66 -11.14 -9.94 20.39
N VAL A 67 -12.08 -9.98 21.34
CA VAL A 67 -11.96 -9.21 22.60
C VAL A 67 -10.79 -9.71 23.44
N ARG A 68 -10.55 -11.02 23.48
CA ARG A 68 -9.42 -11.60 24.21
C ARG A 68 -8.09 -11.10 23.66
N GLU A 69 -7.95 -11.07 22.34
CA GLU A 69 -6.69 -10.67 21.72
C GLU A 69 -6.41 -9.17 21.85
N ILE A 70 -7.46 -8.33 21.82
CA ILE A 70 -7.34 -6.90 22.12
C ILE A 70 -6.91 -6.66 23.56
N ARG A 71 -7.40 -7.45 24.53
CA ARG A 71 -6.97 -7.33 25.94
C ARG A 71 -5.52 -7.76 26.12
N ARG A 72 -5.15 -8.89 25.53
CA ARG A 72 -3.78 -9.41 25.59
C ARG A 72 -2.76 -8.39 25.09
N GLY A 73 -3.02 -7.75 23.94
CA GLY A 73 -2.15 -6.70 23.42
C GLY A 73 -2.07 -5.42 24.25
N ARG A 74 -2.96 -5.21 25.23
CA ARG A 74 -2.88 -4.10 26.20
C ARG A 74 -2.16 -4.49 27.48
N GLU A 75 -2.23 -5.76 27.87
CA GLU A 75 -1.54 -6.31 29.04
C GLU A 75 -0.03 -6.53 28.77
N ASP A 76 0.35 -6.75 27.50
CA ASP A 76 1.75 -6.93 27.09
C ASP A 76 2.52 -5.59 26.93
N ASP A 77 1.83 -4.45 26.92
CA ASP A 77 2.40 -3.09 26.79
C ASP A 77 2.57 -2.36 28.16
N ASP A 78 2.21 -3.02 29.28
CA ASP A 78 2.45 -2.60 30.69
C ASP A 78 3.63 -3.38 31.32
#